data_AF-A0AAT9V5U8-F1
#
_entry.id   AF-A0AAT9V5U8-F1
#
_cell.length_a   1.000
_cell.length_b   1.000
_cell.length_c   1.000
_cell.angle_alpha   90.00
_cell.angle_beta   90.00
_cell.angle_gamma   90.00
#
_symmetry.space_group_name_H-M   'P 1'
#
loop_
_entity.id
_entity.type
_entity.pdbx_description
1 polymer ?
#
loop_
_entity_poly.entity_id
_entity_poly.type
_entity_poly.pdbx_seq_one_letter_code
_entity_poly.pdbx_strand_id
1 'polypeptide(L)'
;MLGVYGATVGAGTLFLPVEIGTRGPLVFFMLLLLAFPLSIVPHVLICRVFMRDHQTADKSLPMFGTFFGAKGQKAVRVYFCLAHFPVTLVYAVSLVNALDNLLSDHLHITIMSRAWLAFIIVAGLFMVLSKGREKVVSILSTLALPFALTVVIIAAVQIPDWQL
;
A
#
# COMPACT_ATOMS: atom_id res chain seq x y z
N MET A 1 4.31 -14.87 4.62
CA MET A 1 5.12 -13.76 5.16
C MET A 1 5.44 -12.73 4.08
N LEU A 2 5.98 -13.09 2.90
CA LEU A 2 6.25 -12.13 1.82
C LEU A 2 5.01 -11.34 1.33
N GLY A 3 3.81 -11.94 1.33
CA GLY A 3 2.59 -11.23 0.93
C GLY A 3 2.20 -10.06 1.84
N VAL A 4 2.52 -10.14 3.14
CA VAL A 4 2.31 -9.04 4.09
C VAL A 4 3.33 -7.94 3.82
N TYR A 5 4.57 -8.30 3.51
CA TYR A 5 5.60 -7.35 3.10
C TYR A 5 5.20 -6.58 1.84
N GLY A 6 4.70 -7.27 0.80
CA GLY A 6 4.20 -6.61 -0.42
C GLY A 6 3.00 -5.67 -0.21
N ALA A 7 2.16 -5.93 0.80
CA ALA A 7 1.07 -5.03 1.17
C ALA A 7 1.53 -3.83 2.02
N THR A 8 2.64 -3.99 2.74
CA THR A 8 3.21 -2.93 3.61
C THR A 8 4.09 -1.98 2.79
N VAL A 9 4.80 -2.49 1.78
CA VAL A 9 5.62 -1.72 0.83
C VAL A 9 4.76 -1.16 -0.32
N GLY A 10 3.59 -0.61 0.02
CA GLY A 10 2.67 0.01 -0.95
C GLY A 10 3.20 1.35 -1.49
N ALA A 11 2.39 2.04 -2.30
CA ALA A 11 2.82 3.34 -2.84
C ALA A 11 2.96 4.45 -1.78
N GLY A 12 2.35 4.28 -0.60
CA GLY A 12 2.62 5.12 0.57
C GLY A 12 4.07 5.06 1.07
N THR A 13 4.78 3.94 0.93
CA THR A 13 6.23 3.88 1.20
C THR A 13 7.08 4.38 0.04
N LEU A 14 6.49 4.72 -1.10
CA LEU A 14 7.22 5.17 -2.28
C LEU A 14 7.14 6.66 -2.51
N PHE A 15 5.93 7.19 -2.51
CA PHE A 15 5.72 8.62 -2.72
C PHE A 15 6.08 9.39 -1.47
N LEU A 16 5.82 8.83 -0.28
CA LEU A 16 6.05 9.56 0.95
C LEU A 16 7.54 9.83 1.20
N PRO A 17 8.49 8.87 1.09
CA PRO A 17 9.90 9.19 1.29
C PRO A 17 10.48 10.13 0.23
N VAL A 18 10.03 10.02 -1.03
CA VAL A 18 10.43 10.93 -2.11
C VAL A 18 9.89 12.34 -1.87
N GLU A 19 8.61 12.46 -1.52
CA GLU A 19 7.94 13.74 -1.24
C GLU A 19 8.35 14.35 0.10
N ILE A 20 8.88 13.56 1.03
CA ILE A 20 9.49 14.04 2.27
C ILE A 20 10.95 14.46 2.00
N GLY A 21 11.67 13.71 1.17
CA GLY A 21 13.04 14.03 0.77
C GLY A 21 13.15 15.38 0.06
N THR A 22 12.16 15.74 -0.77
CA THR A 22 12.08 17.08 -1.39
C THR A 22 11.78 18.20 -0.40
N ARG A 23 11.26 17.88 0.80
CA ARG A 23 10.99 18.86 1.88
C ARG A 23 12.19 19.07 2.81
N GLY A 24 13.32 18.43 2.53
CA GLY A 24 14.58 18.62 3.23
C GLY A 24 14.83 17.63 4.38
N PRO A 25 16.10 17.50 4.84
CA PRO A 25 16.52 16.46 5.78
C PRO A 25 15.89 16.60 7.17
N LEU A 26 15.57 17.83 7.60
CA LEU A 26 14.95 18.07 8.92
C LEU A 26 13.53 17.49 9.00
N VAL A 27 12.73 17.63 7.93
CA VAL A 27 11.38 17.07 7.85
C VAL A 27 11.43 15.55 7.85
N PHE A 28 12.42 14.97 7.17
CA PHE A 28 12.67 13.53 7.18
C PHE A 28 12.96 13.00 8.59
N PHE A 29 13.88 13.62 9.33
CA PHE A 29 14.19 13.21 10.71
C PHE A 29 12.98 13.35 11.64
N MET A 30 12.22 14.44 11.52
CA MET A 30 11.03 14.65 12.34
C MET A 30 9.96 13.58 12.06
N LEU A 31 9.72 13.25 10.78
CA LEU A 31 8.77 12.21 10.40
C LEU A 31 9.24 10.81 10.83
N LEU A 32 10.54 10.52 10.74
CA LEU A 32 11.09 9.26 11.23
C LEU A 32 10.85 9.09 12.73
N LEU A 33 11.11 10.14 13.52
CA LEU A 33 10.92 10.13 14.97
C LEU A 33 9.44 10.00 15.36
N LEU A 34 8.54 10.65 14.60
CA LEU A 34 7.10 10.61 14.87
C LEU A 34 6.40 9.34 14.33
N ALA A 35 6.89 8.78 13.22
CA ALA A 35 6.34 7.57 12.62
C ALA A 35 6.55 6.34 13.52
N PHE A 36 7.66 6.30 14.28
CA PHE A 36 7.98 5.20 15.18
C PHE A 36 6.90 4.95 16.25
N PRO A 37 6.52 5.93 17.11
CA PRO A 37 5.46 5.73 18.09
C PRO A 37 4.08 5.54 17.43
N LEU A 38 3.82 6.24 16.32
CA LEU A 38 2.54 6.16 15.61
C LEU A 38 2.30 4.77 15.00
N SER A 39 3.35 4.06 14.60
CA SER A 39 3.26 2.70 14.07
C SER A 39 3.28 1.64 15.18
N ILE A 40 4.20 1.75 16.14
CA ILE A 40 4.38 0.71 17.17
C ILE A 40 3.19 0.62 18.12
N VAL A 41 2.62 1.74 18.56
CA VAL A 41 1.53 1.73 19.56
C VAL A 41 0.30 0.97 19.06
N PRO A 42 -0.25 1.24 17.85
CA PRO A 42 -1.35 0.45 17.29
C PRO A 42 -1.00 -1.02 17.07
N HIS A 43 0.21 -1.32 16.58
CA HIS A 43 0.64 -2.71 16.35
C HIS A 43 0.69 -3.51 17.65
N VAL A 44 1.25 -2.94 18.73
CA VAL A 44 1.27 -3.58 20.05
C VAL A 44 -0.13 -3.73 20.61
N LEU A 45 -1.01 -2.73 20.44
CA LEU A 45 -2.40 -2.80 20.90
C LEU A 45 -3.14 -3.95 20.20
N ILE A 46 -3.01 -4.06 18.88
CA ILE A 46 -3.60 -5.13 18.08
C ILE A 46 -3.04 -6.49 18.52
N CYS A 47 -1.73 -6.63 18.66
CA CYS A 47 -1.12 -7.88 19.16
C CYS A 47 -1.63 -8.27 20.55
N ARG A 48 -1.80 -7.31 21.48
CA ARG A 48 -2.37 -7.56 22.80
C ARG A 48 -3.84 -8.00 22.73
N VAL A 49 -4.62 -7.45 21.80
CA VAL A 49 -6.00 -7.90 21.54
C VAL A 49 -5.99 -9.35 21.03
N PHE A 50 -5.14 -9.65 20.04
CA PHE A 50 -4.99 -11.01 19.50
C PHE A 50 -4.55 -12.04 20.55
N MET A 51 -3.63 -11.69 21.44
CA MET A 51 -3.14 -12.60 22.48
C MET A 51 -4.17 -12.82 23.62
N ARG A 52 -5.14 -11.92 23.80
CA ARG A 52 -6.20 -12.06 24.81
C ARG A 52 -7.38 -12.91 24.34
N ASP A 53 -7.55 -13.11 23.04
CA ASP A 53 -8.62 -13.93 22.47
C ASP A 53 -8.20 -15.41 22.44
N HIS A 54 -8.65 -16.20 23.42
CA HIS A 54 -8.46 -17.64 23.43
C HIS A 54 -9.46 -18.30 22.48
N GLN A 55 -8.98 -18.72 21.31
CA GLN A 55 -9.60 -19.71 20.40
C GLN A 55 -11.08 -19.47 20.04
N THR A 56 -11.33 -18.81 18.91
CA THR A 56 -12.55 -19.09 18.12
C THR A 56 -12.20 -19.48 16.69
N ALA A 57 -12.70 -20.65 16.31
CA ALA A 57 -12.36 -21.41 15.12
C ALA A 57 -12.98 -20.90 13.80
N ASP A 58 -13.38 -19.62 13.72
CA ASP A 58 -14.05 -19.09 12.53
C ASP A 58 -13.18 -18.05 11.79
N LYS A 59 -12.89 -18.32 10.52
CA LYS A 59 -11.83 -17.68 9.71
C LYS A 59 -12.26 -16.36 9.06
N SER A 60 -13.38 -15.75 9.46
CA SER A 60 -13.86 -14.49 8.86
C SER A 60 -14.26 -13.44 9.92
N LEU A 61 -13.25 -12.75 10.47
CA LEU A 61 -13.40 -11.62 11.40
C LEU A 61 -14.20 -11.91 12.71
N PRO A 62 -13.80 -12.88 13.55
CA PRO A 62 -14.36 -13.01 14.90
C PRO A 62 -13.83 -11.95 15.89
N MET A 63 -12.77 -11.21 15.54
CA MET A 63 -11.94 -10.41 16.46
C MET A 63 -12.64 -9.28 17.25
N PHE A 64 -13.85 -8.87 16.87
CA PHE A 64 -14.63 -7.84 17.57
C PHE A 64 -15.97 -8.34 18.12
N GLY A 65 -16.37 -9.58 17.82
CA GLY A 65 -17.63 -10.14 18.30
C GLY A 65 -17.61 -10.40 19.81
N THR A 66 -16.50 -10.92 20.33
CA THR A 66 -16.28 -11.23 21.75
C THR A 66 -15.93 -10.00 22.59
N PHE A 67 -15.29 -8.98 22.01
CA PHE A 67 -14.88 -7.76 22.74
C PHE A 67 -15.88 -6.58 22.64
N PHE A 68 -16.65 -6.49 21.56
CA PHE A 68 -17.47 -5.31 21.22
C PHE A 68 -18.94 -5.66 20.90
N GLY A 69 -19.32 -6.94 20.93
CA GLY A 69 -20.64 -7.45 20.59
C GLY A 69 -21.00 -7.30 19.10
N ALA A 70 -22.20 -7.76 18.72
CA ALA A 70 -22.66 -7.76 17.32
C ALA A 70 -22.74 -6.35 16.70
N LYS A 71 -23.05 -5.32 17.49
CA LYS A 71 -23.11 -3.92 17.03
C LYS A 71 -21.71 -3.34 16.75
N GLY A 72 -20.72 -3.65 17.59
CA GLY A 72 -19.35 -3.18 17.40
C GLY A 72 -18.63 -3.85 16.23
N GLN A 73 -18.88 -5.14 15.98
CA GLN A 73 -18.36 -5.82 14.79
C GLN A 73 -18.85 -5.16 13.48
N LYS A 74 -20.13 -4.75 13.43
CA LYS A 74 -20.69 -4.02 12.27
C LYS A 74 -20.05 -2.64 12.12
N ALA A 75 -19.87 -1.90 13.22
CA ALA A 75 -19.25 -0.58 13.21
C ALA A 75 -17.79 -0.63 12.70
N VAL A 76 -17.00 -1.59 13.18
CA VAL A 76 -15.60 -1.77 12.73
C VAL A 76 -15.54 -2.17 11.26
N ARG A 77 -16.44 -3.06 10.79
CA ARG A 77 -16.49 -3.43 9.38
C ARG A 77 -16.82 -2.24 8.47
N VAL A 78 -17.77 -1.39 8.87
CA VAL A 78 -18.13 -0.17 8.13
C VAL A 78 -16.97 0.82 8.15
N TYR A 79 -16.34 1.05 9.29
CA TYR A 79 -15.15 1.90 9.42
C TYR A 79 -14.02 1.42 8.50
N PHE A 80 -13.71 0.12 8.53
CA PHE A 80 -12.67 -0.45 7.69
C PHE A 80 -12.95 -0.24 6.21
N CYS A 81 -14.20 -0.45 5.78
CA CYS A 81 -14.63 -0.21 4.41
C CYS A 81 -14.48 1.28 4.02
N LEU A 82 -14.99 2.20 4.85
CA LEU A 82 -14.90 3.64 4.62
C LEU A 82 -13.46 4.16 4.61
N ALA A 83 -12.57 3.59 5.42
CA ALA A 83 -11.16 3.98 5.46
C ALA A 83 -10.39 3.47 4.23
N HIS A 84 -10.63 2.23 3.78
CA HIS A 84 -9.87 1.62 2.69
C HIS A 84 -10.40 1.99 1.30
N PHE A 85 -11.68 2.33 1.19
CA PHE A 85 -12.29 2.66 -0.10
C PHE A 85 -11.63 3.89 -0.78
N PRO A 86 -11.47 5.05 -0.12
CA PRO A 86 -10.78 6.20 -0.69
C PRO A 86 -9.33 5.90 -1.05
N VAL A 87 -8.63 5.18 -0.17
CA VAL A 87 -7.23 4.78 -0.39
C VAL A 87 -7.09 3.94 -1.67
N THR A 88 -8.00 2.99 -1.88
CA THR A 88 -8.03 2.16 -3.09
C THR A 88 -8.29 3.00 -4.34
N LEU A 89 -9.17 4.00 -4.25
CA LEU A 89 -9.50 4.89 -5.36
C LEU A 89 -8.30 5.76 -5.75
N VAL A 90 -7.59 6.33 -4.78
CA VAL A 90 -6.36 7.09 -5.01
C VAL A 90 -5.29 6.22 -5.67
N TYR A 91 -5.13 4.97 -5.24
CA TYR A 91 -4.19 4.04 -5.87
C TYR A 91 -4.55 3.72 -7.32
N ALA A 92 -5.84 3.52 -7.62
CA ALA A 92 -6.29 3.29 -8.99
C ALA A 92 -5.97 4.50 -9.89
N VAL A 93 -6.29 5.72 -9.44
CA VAL A 93 -5.99 6.95 -10.18
C VAL A 93 -4.49 7.15 -10.39
N SER A 94 -3.70 6.91 -9.35
CA SER A 94 -2.24 7.05 -9.41
C SER A 94 -1.62 6.06 -10.41
N LEU A 95 -2.12 4.83 -10.46
CA LEU A 95 -1.66 3.82 -11.42
C LEU A 95 -1.99 4.21 -12.86
N VAL A 96 -3.21 4.70 -13.10
CA VAL A 96 -3.60 5.21 -14.42
C VAL A 96 -2.69 6.35 -14.83
N ASN A 97 -2.42 7.29 -13.94
CA ASN A 97 -1.55 8.44 -14.21
C ASN A 97 -0.10 8.03 -14.50
N ALA A 98 0.44 7.06 -13.75
CA ALA A 98 1.78 6.56 -13.98
C ALA A 98 1.92 5.85 -15.34
N LEU A 99 0.92 5.06 -15.73
CA LEU A 99 0.89 4.40 -17.04
C LEU A 99 0.63 5.40 -18.17
N ASP A 100 -0.21 6.42 -17.96
CA ASP A 100 -0.43 7.53 -18.90
C ASP A 100 0.90 8.22 -19.21
N ASN A 101 1.64 8.67 -18.18
CA ASN A 101 2.97 9.27 -18.33
C ASN A 101 3.97 8.33 -19.00
N LEU A 102 3.97 7.03 -18.64
CA LEU A 102 4.85 6.05 -19.29
C LEU A 102 4.58 5.94 -20.79
N LEU A 103 3.30 5.88 -21.18
CA LEU A 103 2.91 5.75 -22.58
C LEU A 103 3.15 7.05 -23.37
N SER A 104 2.86 8.20 -22.78
CA SER A 104 3.00 9.50 -23.44
C SER A 104 4.45 9.99 -23.49
N ASP A 105 5.14 10.05 -22.35
CA ASP A 105 6.47 10.69 -22.25
C ASP A 105 7.60 9.74 -22.67
N HIS A 106 7.50 8.45 -22.37
CA HIS A 106 8.57 7.50 -22.68
C HIS A 106 8.34 6.74 -23.99
N LEU A 107 7.10 6.38 -24.32
CA LEU A 107 6.77 5.61 -25.52
C LEU A 107 6.23 6.45 -26.68
N HIS A 108 5.97 7.75 -26.49
CA HIS A 108 5.41 8.66 -27.50
C HIS A 108 4.11 8.14 -28.15
N ILE A 109 3.36 7.29 -27.45
CA ILE A 109 2.08 6.78 -27.92
C ILE A 109 1.03 7.83 -27.60
N THR A 110 0.33 8.33 -28.62
CA THR A 110 -0.78 9.27 -28.43
C THR A 110 -1.97 8.54 -27.82
N ILE A 111 -2.19 8.77 -26.52
CA ILE A 111 -3.28 8.13 -25.78
C ILE A 111 -4.61 8.78 -26.17
N MET A 112 -5.47 8.01 -26.84
CA MET A 112 -6.73 8.47 -27.43
C MET A 112 -7.78 8.93 -26.39
N SER A 113 -7.75 8.42 -25.15
CA SER A 113 -8.60 8.88 -24.03
C SER A 113 -8.20 8.26 -22.70
N ARG A 114 -8.04 9.08 -21.66
CA ARG A 114 -7.77 8.64 -20.27
C ARG A 114 -8.84 7.68 -19.74
N ALA A 115 -10.10 7.86 -20.14
CA ALA A 115 -11.19 7.00 -19.67
C ALA A 115 -11.05 5.56 -20.18
N TRP A 116 -10.59 5.39 -21.42
CA TRP A 116 -10.35 4.08 -22.01
C TRP A 116 -9.15 3.38 -21.36
N LEU A 117 -8.08 4.14 -21.12
CA LEU A 117 -6.89 3.65 -20.42
C LEU A 117 -7.25 3.18 -18.99
N ALA A 118 -8.00 3.99 -18.25
CA ALA A 118 -8.47 3.64 -16.91
C ALA A 118 -9.32 2.36 -16.91
N PHE A 119 -10.23 2.22 -17.88
CA PHE A 119 -11.06 1.02 -18.01
C PHE A 119 -10.22 -0.24 -18.24
N ILE A 120 -9.26 -0.19 -19.18
CA ILE A 120 -8.36 -1.32 -19.46
C ILE A 120 -7.54 -1.69 -18.22
N ILE A 121 -6.97 -0.71 -17.53
CA ILE A 121 -6.15 -0.93 -16.34
C ILE A 121 -6.96 -1.56 -15.21
N VAL A 122 -8.14 -1.01 -14.91
CA VAL A 122 -9.01 -1.52 -13.85
C VAL A 122 -9.54 -2.91 -14.20
N ALA A 123 -9.92 -3.15 -15.45
CA ALA A 123 -10.35 -4.48 -15.92
C ALA A 123 -9.21 -5.51 -15.81
N GLY A 124 -7.98 -5.12 -16.19
CA GLY A 124 -6.80 -5.96 -16.04
C GLY A 124 -6.50 -6.31 -14.58
N LEU A 125 -6.56 -5.31 -13.69
CA LEU A 125 -6.44 -5.53 -12.24
C LEU A 125 -7.52 -6.49 -11.74
N PHE A 126 -8.79 -6.28 -12.10
CA PHE A 126 -9.90 -7.14 -11.70
C PHE A 126 -9.72 -8.60 -12.17
N MET A 127 -9.19 -8.79 -13.39
CA MET A 127 -8.89 -10.11 -13.94
C MET A 127 -7.77 -10.81 -13.16
N VAL A 128 -6.75 -10.07 -12.72
CA VAL A 128 -5.68 -10.60 -11.85
C VAL A 128 -6.24 -10.96 -10.47
N LEU A 129 -7.08 -10.11 -9.88
CA LEU A 129 -7.74 -10.38 -8.60
C LEU A 129 -8.62 -11.64 -8.66
N SER A 130 -9.29 -11.86 -9.80
CA SER A 130 -10.17 -13.01 -10.03
C SER A 130 -9.42 -14.35 -10.10
N LYS A 131 -8.10 -14.36 -10.33
CA LYS A 131 -7.27 -15.58 -10.39
C LYS A 131 -6.93 -16.18 -9.01
N GLY A 132 -7.43 -15.59 -7.92
CA GLY A 132 -7.30 -16.12 -6.58
C GLY A 132 -6.14 -15.53 -5.77
N ARG A 133 -6.32 -15.50 -4.44
CA ARG A 133 -5.44 -14.82 -3.48
C ARG A 133 -3.97 -15.26 -3.58
N GLU A 134 -3.71 -16.54 -3.78
CA GLU A 134 -2.34 -17.07 -3.80
C GLU A 134 -1.54 -16.57 -5.01
N LYS A 135 -2.17 -16.52 -6.19
CA LYS A 135 -1.57 -15.96 -7.41
C LYS A 135 -1.27 -14.47 -7.23
N VAL A 136 -2.21 -13.71 -6.68
CA VAL A 136 -2.04 -12.27 -6.41
C VAL A 136 -0.86 -12.03 -5.46
N VAL A 137 -0.80 -12.76 -4.36
CA VAL A 137 0.29 -12.64 -3.37
C VAL A 137 1.65 -13.01 -3.96
N SER A 138 1.70 -14.04 -4.80
CA SER A 138 2.92 -14.46 -5.49
C SER A 138 3.40 -13.38 -6.47
N ILE A 139 2.50 -12.80 -7.28
CA ILE A 139 2.82 -11.73 -8.21
C ILE A 139 3.34 -10.49 -7.46
N LEU A 140 2.64 -10.05 -6.42
CA LEU A 140 3.05 -8.89 -5.61
C LEU A 140 4.42 -9.09 -4.98
N SER A 141 4.69 -10.27 -4.43
CA SER A 141 5.98 -10.59 -3.82
C SER A 141 7.11 -10.63 -4.86
N THR A 142 6.83 -11.12 -6.06
CA THR A 142 7.80 -11.21 -7.16
C THR A 142 8.10 -9.82 -7.73
N LEU A 143 7.10 -8.93 -7.83
CA LEU A 143 7.28 -7.55 -8.28
C LEU A 143 8.01 -6.67 -7.25
N ALA A 144 7.77 -6.91 -5.96
CA ALA A 144 8.36 -6.10 -4.90
C ALA A 144 9.90 -6.18 -4.86
N LEU A 145 10.48 -7.34 -5.19
CA LEU A 145 11.94 -7.56 -5.17
C LEU A 145 12.72 -6.75 -6.23
N PRO A 146 12.47 -6.88 -7.55
CA PRO A 146 13.17 -6.10 -8.56
C PRO A 146 12.90 -4.60 -8.39
N PHE A 147 11.74 -4.27 -7.86
CA PHE A 147 11.36 -2.91 -7.55
C PHE A 147 12.21 -2.32 -6.41
N ALA A 148 12.30 -3.00 -5.27
CA ALA A 148 13.16 -2.58 -4.16
C ALA A 148 14.63 -2.46 -4.59
N LEU A 149 15.10 -3.41 -5.41
CA LEU A 149 16.45 -3.37 -5.98
C LEU A 149 16.68 -2.11 -6.82
N THR A 150 15.73 -1.76 -7.71
CA THR A 150 15.80 -0.55 -8.52
C THR A 150 15.89 0.71 -7.66
N VAL A 151 15.09 0.80 -6.59
CA VAL A 151 15.12 1.95 -5.67
C VAL A 151 16.48 2.08 -4.98
N VAL A 152 17.07 0.97 -4.52
CA VAL A 152 18.40 0.97 -3.89
C VAL A 152 19.48 1.41 -4.87
N ILE A 153 19.40 0.95 -6.13
CA ILE A 153 20.34 1.36 -7.18
C ILE A 153 20.22 2.87 -7.46
N ILE A 154 19.00 3.39 -7.63
CA ILE A 154 18.76 4.83 -7.85
C ILE A 154 19.30 5.64 -6.66
N ALA A 155 19.03 5.20 -5.43
CA ALA A 155 19.54 5.86 -4.24
C ALA A 155 21.08 5.87 -4.21
N ALA A 156 21.74 4.76 -4.55
CA ALA A 156 23.19 4.67 -4.61
C ALA A 156 23.79 5.59 -5.70
N VAL A 157 23.13 5.70 -6.85
CA VAL A 157 23.54 6.59 -7.94
C VAL A 157 23.40 8.07 -7.58
N GLN A 158 22.48 8.44 -6.67
CA GLN A 158 22.27 9.81 -6.23
C GLN A 158 23.12 10.26 -5.03
N ILE A 159 23.90 9.37 -4.41
CA ILE A 159 24.87 9.74 -3.37
C ILE A 159 25.82 10.89 -3.78
N PRO A 160 26.41 10.93 -5.00
CA PRO A 160 27.31 12.02 -5.37
C PRO A 160 26.61 13.37 -5.60
N ASP A 161 25.29 13.38 -5.83
CA ASP A 161 24.49 14.59 -6.03
C ASP A 161 23.85 15.11 -4.73
N TRP A 162 24.14 14.48 -3.58
CA TRP A 162 23.71 15.00 -2.28
C TRP A 162 24.39 16.33 -1.99
N GLN A 163 23.63 17.41 -2.14
CA GLN A 163 23.97 18.70 -1.58
C GLN A 163 23.83 18.61 -0.06
N LEU A 164 24.98 18.69 0.63
CA LEU A 164 25.08 18.69 2.09
C LEU A 164 24.52 19.99 2.70
#